data_AF-A0A2V8JQA4-F1
#
_entry.id   AF-A0A2V8JQA4-F1
#
_cell.length_a   1.000
_cell.length_b   1.000
_cell.length_c   1.000
_cell.angle_alpha   90.00
_cell.angle_beta   90.00
_cell.angle_gamma   90.00
#
_symmetry.space_group_name_H-M   'P 1'
#
loop_
_entity.id
_entity.type
_entity.pdbx_description
1 polymer ?
#
loop_
_entity_poly.entity_id
_entity_poly.type
_entity_poly.pdbx_seq_one_letter_code
_entity_poly.pdbx_strand_id
1 'polypeptide(L)'
;MRRILIVLVLLPLAIAQAQTPSASDIQEGKRIWQGYFGLENDCKLCHGERGEGGFAKPLAGHQLTTAQFLRVVRQGAGKTMPAFVADKNLNDQQIAQVAAYLASLPKSAEPGSMWRTPVPPLATPRQKLYIESGCGQCHAAIFANPRRTAGGLGGDYEWFKTEVYQHTSAPDHANSRHLRMGNFSREQVSESTLQELWQFFSVEQGLRVPINAEISNGVIGENSVTYTITVSNTGRPGKGLTAEYITVTLPLLRGRDPEEVTTVVEATTGGGYTGIHRDPITNTNAAEFEIPKLGPQEKRTFTIMLSGMGANSGIPRGTVRWERPKLGSGGTDLIAITTPLGR
;
A
#
# COMPACT_ATOMS: atom_id res chain seq x y z
N MET A 1 -83.96 5.95 6.58
CA MET A 1 -82.82 5.88 7.51
C MET A 1 -81.71 5.05 6.87
N ARG A 2 -80.62 5.68 6.41
CA ARG A 2 -79.33 5.03 6.12
C ARG A 2 -78.27 6.12 6.17
N ARG A 3 -77.61 6.24 7.32
CA ARG A 3 -76.50 7.19 7.53
C ARG A 3 -75.24 6.56 6.94
N ILE A 4 -74.70 7.16 5.90
CA ILE A 4 -73.38 6.82 5.35
C ILE A 4 -72.36 7.66 6.13
N LEU A 5 -71.57 7.02 6.98
CA LEU A 5 -70.43 7.61 7.66
C LEU A 5 -69.22 7.56 6.72
N ILE A 6 -68.82 8.71 6.20
CA ILE A 6 -67.54 8.89 5.50
C ILE A 6 -66.46 9.03 6.58
N VAL A 7 -65.62 8.02 6.73
CA VAL A 7 -64.43 8.07 7.56
C VAL A 7 -63.30 8.68 6.73
N LEU A 8 -62.99 9.95 6.98
CA LEU A 8 -61.78 10.60 6.49
C LEU A 8 -60.58 10.03 7.26
N VAL A 9 -59.84 9.12 6.64
CA VAL A 9 -58.54 8.65 7.14
C VAL A 9 -57.49 9.71 6.80
N LEU A 10 -57.17 10.56 7.78
CA LEU A 10 -56.00 11.44 7.74
C LEU A 10 -54.74 10.60 7.94
N LEU A 11 -54.09 10.20 6.85
CA LEU A 11 -52.72 9.68 6.89
C LEU A 11 -51.76 10.82 7.27
N PRO A 12 -50.98 10.70 8.37
CA PRO A 12 -49.92 11.65 8.64
C PRO A 12 -48.84 11.49 7.56
N LEU A 13 -48.66 12.49 6.71
CA LEU A 13 -47.44 12.62 5.92
C LEU A 13 -46.28 12.81 6.91
N ALA A 14 -45.56 11.74 7.19
CA ALA A 14 -44.25 11.81 7.82
C ALA A 14 -43.30 12.49 6.83
N ILE A 15 -43.20 13.82 6.92
CA ILE A 15 -42.16 14.59 6.26
C ILE A 15 -40.84 14.14 6.89
N ALA A 16 -40.03 13.39 6.14
CA ALA A 16 -38.67 13.07 6.54
C ALA A 16 -37.87 14.38 6.65
N GLN A 17 -37.82 14.95 7.86
CA GLN A 17 -36.95 16.08 8.15
C GLN A 17 -35.50 15.61 7.98
N ALA A 18 -34.75 16.29 7.13
CA ALA A 18 -33.31 16.10 7.06
C ALA A 18 -32.73 16.40 8.44
N GLN A 19 -32.24 15.37 9.12
CA GLN A 19 -31.61 15.51 10.43
C GLN A 19 -30.32 16.30 10.26
N THR A 20 -30.20 17.44 10.95
CA THR A 20 -28.96 18.18 11.05
C THR A 20 -27.91 17.29 11.71
N PRO A 21 -26.67 17.19 11.18
CA PRO A 21 -25.62 16.38 11.79
C PRO A 21 -25.36 16.76 13.25
N SER A 22 -25.21 15.76 14.12
CA SER A 22 -24.89 16.01 15.53
C SER A 22 -23.40 16.37 15.70
N ALA A 23 -23.03 16.94 16.86
CA ALA A 23 -21.62 17.16 17.19
C ALA A 23 -20.81 15.84 17.20
N SER A 24 -21.45 14.74 17.59
CA SER A 24 -20.87 13.39 17.56
C SER A 24 -20.57 12.95 16.11
N ASP A 25 -21.47 13.23 15.16
CA ASP A 25 -21.26 12.89 13.75
C ASP A 25 -20.08 13.65 13.13
N ILE A 26 -19.93 14.93 13.49
CA ILE A 26 -18.79 15.75 13.06
C ILE A 26 -17.48 15.19 13.64
N GLN A 27 -17.47 14.79 14.91
CA GLN A 27 -16.29 14.19 15.55
C GLN A 27 -15.91 12.86 14.92
N GLU A 28 -16.88 12.00 14.61
CA GLU A 28 -16.62 10.72 13.95
C GLU A 28 -16.15 10.93 12.50
N GLY A 29 -16.77 11.86 11.77
CA GLY A 29 -16.32 12.27 10.44
C GLY A 29 -14.87 12.75 10.43
N LYS A 30 -14.47 13.53 11.44
CA LYS A 30 -13.07 13.94 11.64
C LYS A 30 -12.15 12.74 11.86
N ARG A 31 -12.56 11.78 12.70
CA ARG A 31 -11.75 10.57 12.98
C ARG A 31 -11.54 9.75 11.72
N ILE A 32 -12.60 9.56 10.92
CA ILE A 32 -12.54 8.86 9.62
C ILE A 32 -11.66 9.64 8.65
N TRP A 33 -11.80 10.97 8.55
CA TRP A 33 -10.96 11.80 7.69
C TRP A 33 -9.48 11.71 8.03
N GLN A 34 -9.14 11.76 9.32
CA GLN A 34 -7.76 11.73 9.78
C GLN A 34 -7.11 10.34 9.65
N GLY A 35 -7.91 9.27 9.60
CA GLY A 35 -7.45 7.90 9.39
C GLY A 35 -6.90 7.22 10.66
N TYR A 36 -7.39 7.60 11.84
CA TYR A 36 -6.97 6.98 13.11
C TYR A 36 -7.67 5.63 13.33
N PHE A 37 -6.90 4.61 13.73
CA PHE A 37 -7.34 3.26 14.12
C PHE A 37 -8.07 2.47 13.02
N GLY A 38 -7.32 1.96 12.04
CA GLY A 38 -7.79 0.89 11.14
C GLY A 38 -8.90 1.28 10.15
N LEU A 39 -9.36 2.54 10.17
CA LEU A 39 -10.22 3.11 9.14
C LEU A 39 -9.35 3.85 8.13
N GLU A 40 -8.95 3.13 7.10
CA GLU A 40 -8.08 3.60 6.03
C GLU A 40 -8.89 4.46 5.07
N ASN A 41 -8.87 5.78 5.28
CA ASN A 41 -9.44 6.76 4.37
C ASN A 41 -8.33 7.44 3.57
N ASP A 42 -8.28 7.13 2.28
CA ASP A 42 -7.30 7.69 1.35
C ASP A 42 -7.82 8.95 0.61
N CYS A 43 -9.04 9.43 0.89
CA CYS A 43 -9.60 10.63 0.25
C CYS A 43 -8.69 11.85 0.42
N LYS A 44 -8.09 12.02 1.59
CA LYS A 44 -7.18 13.13 1.90
C LYS A 44 -5.89 13.13 1.06
N LEU A 45 -5.49 11.98 0.49
CA LEU A 45 -4.31 11.91 -0.39
C LEU A 45 -4.48 12.77 -1.64
N CYS A 46 -5.72 13.02 -2.06
CA CYS A 46 -6.05 13.91 -3.17
C CYS A 46 -6.66 15.24 -2.71
N HIS A 47 -7.48 15.21 -1.65
CA HIS A 47 -8.25 16.37 -1.19
C HIS A 47 -7.58 17.20 -0.08
N GLY A 48 -6.36 16.83 0.35
CA GLY A 48 -5.59 17.55 1.39
C GLY A 48 -5.92 17.09 2.80
N GLU A 49 -5.01 17.32 3.76
CA GLU A 49 -5.16 16.84 5.14
C GLU A 49 -6.33 17.50 5.88
N ARG A 50 -6.74 18.70 5.47
CA ARG A 50 -7.87 19.47 6.00
C ARG A 50 -8.98 19.65 4.96
N GLY A 51 -8.97 18.91 3.85
CA GLY A 51 -9.94 19.11 2.77
C GLY A 51 -9.69 20.38 1.95
N GLU A 52 -8.53 21.00 2.05
CA GLU A 52 -8.13 22.22 1.36
C GLU A 52 -7.90 22.06 -0.14
N GLY A 53 -8.00 20.83 -0.65
CA GLY A 53 -7.71 20.49 -2.03
C GLY A 53 -6.21 20.26 -2.25
N GLY A 54 -5.79 20.36 -3.50
CA GLY A 54 -4.48 19.87 -3.94
C GLY A 54 -4.61 19.32 -5.34
N PHE A 55 -4.27 18.05 -5.47
CA PHE A 55 -4.55 17.27 -6.66
C PHE A 55 -6.06 17.24 -7.00
N ALA A 56 -6.93 17.10 -6.00
CA ALA A 56 -8.39 17.16 -6.16
C ALA A 56 -8.99 18.46 -5.62
N LYS A 57 -10.26 18.69 -5.94
CA LYS A 57 -11.00 19.90 -5.54
C LYS A 57 -11.07 20.04 -4.00
N PRO A 58 -11.06 21.27 -3.46
CA PRO A 58 -11.29 21.49 -2.04
C PRO A 58 -12.68 21.01 -1.62
N LEU A 59 -12.75 20.39 -0.44
CA LEU A 59 -13.98 19.94 0.22
C LEU A 59 -14.24 20.71 1.54
N ALA A 60 -13.24 21.39 2.10
CA ALA A 60 -13.40 22.21 3.29
C ALA A 60 -14.43 23.33 3.03
N GLY A 61 -15.43 23.43 3.90
CA GLY A 61 -16.51 24.42 3.78
C GLY A 61 -17.44 24.21 2.59
N HIS A 62 -17.52 22.98 2.05
CA HIS A 62 -18.41 22.70 0.91
C HIS A 62 -19.88 22.98 1.24
N GLN A 63 -20.67 23.26 0.21
CA GLN A 63 -22.11 23.55 0.33
C GLN A 63 -22.99 22.42 -0.26
N LEU A 64 -22.40 21.25 -0.51
CA LEU A 64 -23.13 20.07 -0.97
C LEU A 64 -24.07 19.55 0.13
N THR A 65 -25.29 19.18 -0.25
CA THR A 65 -26.16 18.35 0.60
C THR A 65 -25.54 16.97 0.78
N THR A 66 -25.90 16.26 1.86
CA THR A 66 -25.44 14.88 2.11
C THR A 66 -25.71 13.97 0.91
N ALA A 67 -26.90 14.08 0.29
CA ALA A 67 -27.26 13.27 -0.87
C ALA A 67 -26.39 13.58 -2.11
N GLN A 68 -26.05 14.84 -2.34
CA GLN A 68 -25.14 15.22 -3.43
C GLN A 68 -23.71 14.72 -3.17
N PHE A 69 -23.21 14.88 -1.95
CA PHE A 69 -21.88 14.41 -1.57
C PHE A 69 -21.79 12.88 -1.73
N LEU A 70 -22.77 12.16 -1.19
CA LEU A 70 -22.85 10.70 -1.30
C LEU A 70 -22.90 10.26 -2.76
N ARG A 71 -23.73 10.90 -3.59
CA ARG A 71 -23.82 10.59 -5.02
C ARG A 71 -22.45 10.69 -5.70
N VAL A 72 -21.71 11.76 -5.46
CA VAL A 72 -20.37 11.95 -6.04
C VAL A 72 -19.42 10.83 -5.59
N VAL A 73 -19.43 10.45 -4.31
CA VAL A 73 -18.58 9.36 -3.80
C VAL A 73 -18.96 8.01 -4.40
N ARG A 74 -20.27 7.72 -4.55
CA ARG A 74 -20.76 6.46 -5.10
C ARG A 74 -20.63 6.34 -6.62
N GLN A 75 -20.60 7.45 -7.34
CA GLN A 75 -20.45 7.47 -8.81
C GLN A 75 -19.00 7.68 -9.25
N GLY A 76 -18.15 8.17 -8.36
CA GLY A 76 -16.84 8.70 -8.74
C GLY A 76 -16.95 10.07 -9.42
N ALA A 77 -15.81 10.68 -9.70
CA ALA A 77 -15.76 12.01 -10.32
C ALA A 77 -14.51 12.22 -11.17
N GLY A 78 -14.72 12.86 -12.33
CA GLY A 78 -13.64 13.15 -13.27
C GLY A 78 -12.90 11.88 -13.72
N LYS A 79 -11.63 12.02 -14.08
CA LYS A 79 -10.79 10.91 -14.54
C LYS A 79 -10.07 10.16 -13.41
N THR A 80 -10.27 10.57 -12.16
CA THR A 80 -9.32 10.26 -11.09
C THR A 80 -9.96 9.72 -9.82
N MET A 81 -11.17 10.16 -9.48
CA MET A 81 -11.84 9.66 -8.28
C MET A 81 -12.68 8.43 -8.64
N PRO A 82 -12.34 7.23 -8.15
CA PRO A 82 -13.15 6.04 -8.42
C PRO A 82 -14.50 6.11 -7.70
N ALA A 83 -15.42 5.24 -8.13
CA ALA A 83 -16.67 4.98 -7.45
C ALA A 83 -16.43 4.08 -6.23
N PHE A 84 -16.75 4.58 -5.03
CA PHE A 84 -16.60 3.81 -3.78
C PHE A 84 -17.90 3.08 -3.45
N VAL A 85 -17.83 1.79 -3.12
CA VAL A 85 -18.98 0.92 -2.88
C VAL A 85 -19.21 0.76 -1.36
N ALA A 86 -20.47 0.75 -0.93
CA ALA A 86 -20.83 0.86 0.50
C ALA A 86 -20.42 -0.34 1.36
N ASP A 87 -20.37 -1.53 0.77
CA ASP A 87 -20.02 -2.80 1.43
C ASP A 87 -18.52 -3.10 1.42
N LYS A 88 -17.76 -2.40 0.58
CA LYS A 88 -16.32 -2.62 0.39
C LYS A 88 -15.46 -1.44 0.78
N ASN A 89 -16.00 -0.23 0.83
CA ASN A 89 -15.29 0.98 1.26
C ASN A 89 -15.96 1.57 2.50
N LEU A 90 -16.03 2.91 2.62
CA LEU A 90 -16.84 3.55 3.66
C LEU A 90 -18.33 3.39 3.34
N ASN A 91 -19.15 3.08 4.34
CA ASN A 91 -20.61 3.01 4.21
C ASN A 91 -21.25 4.42 4.15
N ASP A 92 -22.54 4.49 3.86
CA ASP A 92 -23.24 5.77 3.63
C ASP A 92 -23.26 6.67 4.88
N GLN A 93 -23.39 6.09 6.07
CA GLN A 93 -23.34 6.85 7.33
C GLN A 93 -21.96 7.46 7.55
N GLN A 94 -20.89 6.68 7.33
CA GLN A 94 -19.53 7.16 7.44
C GLN A 94 -19.23 8.29 6.45
N ILE A 95 -19.72 8.19 5.21
CA ILE A 95 -19.59 9.26 4.21
C ILE A 95 -20.37 10.50 4.64
N ALA A 96 -21.59 10.34 5.18
CA ALA A 96 -22.38 11.47 5.68
C ALA A 96 -21.68 12.19 6.83
N GLN A 97 -21.05 11.45 7.74
CA GLN A 97 -20.24 12.00 8.84
C GLN A 97 -19.02 12.75 8.32
N VAL A 98 -18.29 12.17 7.35
CA VAL A 98 -17.15 12.85 6.68
C VAL A 98 -17.61 14.13 5.98
N ALA A 99 -18.74 14.11 5.27
CA ALA A 99 -19.30 15.29 4.62
C ALA A 99 -19.67 16.38 5.65
N ALA A 100 -20.32 16.02 6.75
CA ALA A 100 -20.64 16.95 7.84
C ALA A 100 -19.39 17.59 8.45
N TYR A 101 -18.34 16.78 8.67
CA TYR A 101 -17.06 17.28 9.16
C TYR A 101 -16.43 18.29 8.18
N LEU A 102 -16.30 17.94 6.91
CA LEU A 102 -15.68 18.81 5.91
C LEU A 102 -16.47 20.10 5.68
N ALA A 103 -17.81 20.03 5.69
CA ALA A 103 -18.67 21.21 5.64
C ALA A 103 -18.47 22.15 6.84
N SER A 104 -18.11 21.63 8.01
CA SER A 104 -17.85 22.42 9.22
C SER A 104 -16.52 23.19 9.19
N LEU A 105 -15.61 22.83 8.28
CA LEU A 105 -14.32 23.48 8.16
C LEU A 105 -14.42 24.84 7.44
N PRO A 106 -13.52 25.79 7.73
CA PRO A 106 -13.42 27.02 6.96
C PRO A 106 -13.15 26.71 5.48
N LYS A 107 -13.85 27.42 4.59
CA LYS A 107 -13.58 27.33 3.15
C LYS A 107 -12.13 27.75 2.88
N SER A 108 -11.39 26.94 2.14
CA SER A 108 -10.02 27.29 1.74
C SER A 108 -10.06 28.49 0.79
N ALA A 109 -9.26 29.51 1.08
CA ALA A 109 -9.13 30.71 0.23
C ALA A 109 -8.35 30.39 -1.06
N GLU A 110 -7.33 29.53 -0.95
CA GLU A 110 -6.52 29.05 -2.07
C GLU A 110 -6.56 27.51 -2.08
N PRO A 111 -6.65 26.85 -3.24
CA PRO A 111 -6.48 25.41 -3.33
C PRO A 111 -5.09 25.02 -2.79
N GLY A 112 -5.01 23.87 -2.11
CA GLY A 112 -3.71 23.26 -1.83
C GLY A 112 -2.89 23.10 -3.13
N SER A 113 -1.57 23.22 -3.04
CA SER A 113 -0.67 23.01 -4.19
C SER A 113 -0.02 21.62 -4.22
N MET A 114 -0.31 20.79 -3.22
CA MET A 114 0.43 19.53 -3.03
C MET A 114 -0.11 18.40 -3.90
N TRP A 115 0.80 17.89 -4.73
CA TRP A 115 0.75 16.52 -5.23
C TRP A 115 1.46 15.65 -4.22
N ARG A 116 0.79 14.63 -3.67
CA ARG A 116 1.45 13.66 -2.81
C ARG A 116 2.59 12.96 -3.55
N THR A 117 2.34 12.64 -4.82
CA THR A 117 3.34 12.10 -5.73
C THR A 117 3.50 13.07 -6.90
N PRO A 118 4.56 13.89 -6.92
CA PRO A 118 4.87 14.73 -8.07
C PRO A 118 5.33 13.89 -9.26
N VAL A 119 5.13 14.40 -10.46
CA VAL A 119 5.68 13.80 -11.68
C VAL A 119 7.21 13.96 -11.65
N PRO A 120 8.00 12.87 -11.72
CA PRO A 120 9.45 12.98 -11.77
C PRO A 120 9.93 13.81 -12.98
N PRO A 121 11.02 14.57 -12.88
CA PRO A 121 11.52 15.39 -13.99
C PRO A 121 11.82 14.62 -15.28
N LEU A 122 12.21 13.35 -15.16
CA LEU A 122 12.54 12.46 -16.28
C LEU A 122 11.49 11.36 -16.48
N ALA A 123 10.24 11.63 -16.09
CA ALA A 123 9.16 10.67 -16.26
C ALA A 123 8.93 10.35 -17.74
N THR A 124 8.75 9.06 -18.05
CA THR A 124 8.30 8.64 -19.39
C THR A 124 6.89 9.18 -19.64
N PRO A 125 6.44 9.29 -20.92
CA PRO A 125 5.07 9.70 -21.22
C PRO A 125 4.01 8.86 -20.48
N ARG A 126 4.25 7.55 -20.33
CA ARG A 126 3.34 6.66 -19.62
C ARG A 126 3.39 6.83 -18.11
N GLN A 127 4.56 7.09 -17.53
CA GLN A 127 4.66 7.43 -16.11
C GLN A 127 3.94 8.74 -15.80
N LYS A 128 4.08 9.74 -16.66
CA LYS A 128 3.36 11.01 -16.55
C LYS A 128 1.85 10.78 -16.60
N LEU A 129 1.37 10.05 -17.61
CA LEU A 129 -0.04 9.67 -17.73
C LEU A 129 -0.55 8.95 -16.47
N TYR A 130 0.22 8.01 -15.93
CA TYR A 130 -0.11 7.28 -14.71
C TYR A 130 -0.25 8.18 -13.46
N ILE A 131 0.68 9.13 -13.25
CA ILE A 131 0.66 10.02 -12.09
C ILE A 131 -0.44 11.09 -12.24
N GLU A 132 -0.63 11.63 -13.44
CA GLU A 132 -1.63 12.65 -13.74
C GLU A 132 -3.06 12.10 -13.79
N SER A 133 -3.23 10.81 -14.10
CA SER A 133 -4.53 10.11 -13.92
C SER A 133 -4.86 9.89 -12.44
N GLY A 134 -3.91 10.19 -11.55
CA GLY A 134 -4.01 10.13 -10.09
C GLY A 134 -3.79 8.77 -9.45
N CYS A 135 -3.57 7.73 -10.25
CA CYS A 135 -3.18 6.42 -9.76
C CYS A 135 -1.91 6.53 -8.89
N GLY A 136 -0.97 7.40 -9.29
CA GLY A 136 0.24 7.74 -8.54
C GLY A 136 0.01 8.33 -7.15
N GLN A 137 -1.11 8.99 -6.89
CA GLN A 137 -1.36 9.61 -5.58
C GLN A 137 -1.54 8.56 -4.48
N CYS A 138 -2.12 7.40 -4.82
CA CYS A 138 -2.25 6.26 -3.92
C CYS A 138 -1.10 5.25 -4.09
N HIS A 139 -0.74 4.91 -5.32
CA HIS A 139 0.20 3.83 -5.62
C HIS A 139 1.66 4.28 -5.81
N ALA A 140 1.97 5.53 -5.49
CA ALA A 140 3.29 6.18 -5.60
C ALA A 140 3.84 6.22 -7.04
N ALA A 141 5.01 6.83 -7.25
CA ALA A 141 5.51 7.14 -8.60
C ALA A 141 5.81 5.92 -9.50
N ILE A 142 6.01 4.74 -8.90
CA ILE A 142 6.50 3.54 -9.61
C ILE A 142 5.59 2.31 -9.49
N PHE A 143 4.37 2.47 -8.97
CA PHE A 143 3.38 1.38 -8.87
C PHE A 143 3.91 0.10 -8.19
N ALA A 144 4.76 0.27 -7.16
CA ALA A 144 5.57 -0.80 -6.58
C ALA A 144 4.75 -1.99 -6.05
N ASN A 145 3.72 -1.74 -5.24
CA ASN A 145 2.94 -2.80 -4.59
C ASN A 145 2.01 -3.54 -5.57
N PRO A 146 1.29 -2.85 -6.47
CA PRO A 146 0.52 -3.56 -7.50
C PRO A 146 1.40 -4.36 -8.46
N ARG A 147 2.59 -3.88 -8.84
CA ARG A 147 3.54 -4.68 -9.64
C ARG A 147 4.00 -5.95 -8.93
N ARG A 148 4.20 -5.88 -7.61
CA ARG A 148 4.49 -7.06 -6.76
C ARG A 148 3.31 -8.03 -6.71
N THR A 149 2.09 -7.50 -6.63
CA THR A 149 0.86 -8.30 -6.61
C THR A 149 0.66 -9.02 -7.95
N ALA A 150 0.73 -8.28 -9.06
CA ALA A 150 0.68 -8.83 -10.41
C ALA A 150 1.76 -9.90 -10.63
N GLY A 151 3.01 -9.60 -10.26
CA GLY A 151 4.12 -10.55 -10.35
C GLY A 151 3.91 -11.81 -9.50
N GLY A 152 3.31 -11.67 -8.31
CA GLY A 152 2.96 -12.81 -7.47
C GLY A 152 1.83 -13.67 -8.01
N LEU A 153 0.85 -13.07 -8.69
CA LEU A 153 -0.34 -13.75 -9.18
C LEU A 153 -0.19 -14.29 -10.60
N GLY A 154 0.85 -13.87 -11.32
CA GLY A 154 0.96 -14.06 -12.77
C GLY A 154 -0.08 -13.22 -13.51
N GLY A 155 -0.33 -12.00 -13.04
CA GLY A 155 -1.31 -11.08 -13.62
C GLY A 155 -0.90 -10.62 -15.01
N ASP A 156 -1.88 -10.51 -15.90
CA ASP A 156 -1.77 -9.97 -17.24
C ASP A 156 -2.62 -8.68 -17.38
N TYR A 157 -2.79 -8.20 -18.61
CA TYR A 157 -3.63 -7.05 -18.88
C TYR A 157 -5.10 -7.26 -18.48
N GLU A 158 -5.64 -8.48 -18.63
CA GLU A 158 -7.03 -8.77 -18.25
C GLU A 158 -7.23 -8.77 -16.73
N TRP A 159 -6.24 -9.29 -15.99
CA TRP A 159 -6.17 -9.13 -14.55
C TRP A 159 -6.17 -7.65 -14.17
N PHE A 160 -5.29 -6.84 -14.78
CA PHE A 160 -5.21 -5.42 -14.46
C PHE A 160 -6.50 -4.65 -14.80
N LYS A 161 -7.14 -5.00 -15.91
CA LYS A 161 -8.44 -4.46 -16.30
C LYS A 161 -9.51 -4.76 -15.26
N THR A 162 -9.52 -5.98 -14.74
CA THR A 162 -10.41 -6.39 -13.65
C THR A 162 -10.10 -5.61 -12.37
N GLU A 163 -8.83 -5.48 -12.00
CA GLU A 163 -8.41 -4.74 -10.81
C GLU A 163 -8.77 -3.25 -10.87
N VAL A 164 -8.85 -2.64 -12.06
CA VAL A 164 -9.20 -1.22 -12.18
C VAL A 164 -10.70 -0.98 -12.27
N TYR A 165 -11.42 -1.77 -13.07
CA TYR A 165 -12.86 -1.56 -13.28
C TYR A 165 -13.76 -2.29 -12.28
N GLN A 166 -13.24 -3.32 -11.61
CA GLN A 166 -14.01 -4.22 -10.77
C GLN A 166 -13.28 -4.54 -9.46
N HIS A 167 -12.39 -3.66 -8.99
CA HIS A 167 -11.54 -3.87 -7.80
C HIS A 167 -12.31 -4.43 -6.60
N THR A 168 -13.49 -3.87 -6.32
CA THR A 168 -14.31 -4.22 -5.15
C THR A 168 -14.94 -5.62 -5.23
N SER A 169 -15.00 -6.19 -6.44
CA SER A 169 -15.54 -7.52 -6.73
C SER A 169 -14.52 -8.48 -7.35
N ALA A 170 -13.27 -8.04 -7.55
CA ALA A 170 -12.26 -8.86 -8.17
C ALA A 170 -11.98 -10.11 -7.32
N PRO A 171 -11.66 -11.27 -7.94
CA PRO A 171 -11.54 -12.53 -7.20
C PRO A 171 -10.58 -12.48 -6.01
N ASP A 172 -9.48 -11.75 -6.14
CA ASP A 172 -8.47 -11.63 -5.08
C ASP A 172 -8.91 -10.73 -3.91
N HIS A 173 -9.99 -9.95 -4.08
CA HIS A 173 -10.58 -9.06 -3.05
C HIS A 173 -11.97 -9.51 -2.57
N ALA A 174 -12.47 -10.65 -3.06
CA ALA A 174 -13.81 -11.13 -2.73
C ALA A 174 -14.03 -11.23 -1.22
N ASN A 175 -13.01 -11.66 -0.47
CA ASN A 175 -13.03 -11.83 0.98
C ASN A 175 -12.53 -10.61 1.77
N SER A 176 -12.09 -9.55 1.10
CA SER A 176 -11.66 -8.32 1.75
C SER A 176 -12.85 -7.63 2.41
N ARG A 177 -12.71 -7.33 3.72
CA ARG A 177 -13.73 -6.65 4.53
C ARG A 177 -13.76 -5.14 4.28
N HIS A 178 -12.62 -4.56 3.93
CA HIS A 178 -12.47 -3.15 3.60
C HIS A 178 -11.40 -3.01 2.52
N LEU A 179 -11.66 -2.17 1.55
CA LEU A 179 -10.78 -1.81 0.45
C LEU A 179 -10.63 -0.30 0.42
N ARG A 180 -9.44 0.15 0.01
CA ARG A 180 -9.14 1.58 -0.10
C ARG A 180 -9.48 2.15 -1.47
N MET A 181 -9.40 1.32 -2.51
CA MET A 181 -9.69 1.71 -3.89
C MET A 181 -11.14 1.32 -4.24
N GLY A 182 -11.80 2.20 -4.98
CA GLY A 182 -13.10 1.93 -5.59
C GLY A 182 -12.97 1.37 -7.01
N ASN A 183 -14.06 1.40 -7.77
CA ASN A 183 -14.08 0.98 -9.17
C ASN A 183 -13.96 2.20 -10.09
N PHE A 184 -13.11 2.13 -11.10
CA PHE A 184 -13.13 3.11 -12.19
C PHE A 184 -14.15 2.70 -13.26
N SER A 185 -14.69 3.68 -13.98
CA SER A 185 -15.47 3.42 -15.19
C SER A 185 -14.61 3.56 -16.46
N ARG A 186 -15.12 3.03 -17.56
CA ARG A 186 -14.47 3.10 -18.88
C ARG A 186 -14.46 4.52 -19.44
N GLU A 187 -15.41 5.34 -19.01
CA GLU A 187 -15.48 6.76 -19.32
C GLU A 187 -14.42 7.55 -18.55
N GLN A 188 -14.09 7.15 -17.32
CA GLN A 188 -13.03 7.78 -16.54
C GLN A 188 -11.64 7.41 -17.06
N VAL A 189 -11.44 6.12 -17.34
CA VAL A 189 -10.19 5.56 -17.86
C VAL A 189 -10.53 4.63 -19.01
N SER A 190 -10.23 5.02 -20.25
CA SER A 190 -10.50 4.17 -21.42
C SER A 190 -9.58 2.95 -21.44
N GLU A 191 -9.97 1.90 -22.19
CA GLU A 191 -9.11 0.72 -22.34
C GLU A 191 -7.75 1.07 -22.97
N SER A 192 -7.71 1.99 -23.92
CA SER A 192 -6.46 2.44 -24.54
C SER A 192 -5.54 3.11 -23.53
N THR A 193 -6.07 3.98 -22.67
CA THR A 193 -5.30 4.53 -21.54
C THR A 193 -4.82 3.41 -20.62
N LEU A 194 -5.68 2.45 -20.31
CA LEU A 194 -5.34 1.35 -19.42
C LEU A 194 -4.23 0.45 -20.00
N GLN A 195 -4.19 0.26 -21.31
CA GLN A 195 -3.11 -0.45 -22.01
C GLN A 195 -1.79 0.30 -21.89
N GLU A 196 -1.78 1.62 -22.07
CA GLU A 196 -0.58 2.44 -21.85
C GLU A 196 -0.10 2.35 -20.39
N LEU A 197 -1.02 2.35 -19.43
CA LEU A 197 -0.68 2.14 -18.03
C LEU A 197 -0.07 0.75 -17.82
N TRP A 198 -0.67 -0.31 -18.37
CA TRP A 198 -0.09 -1.66 -18.32
C TRP A 198 1.33 -1.74 -18.90
N GLN A 199 1.57 -1.08 -20.04
CA GLN A 199 2.91 -1.02 -20.65
C GLN A 199 3.92 -0.33 -19.73
N PHE A 200 3.54 0.76 -19.07
CA PHE A 200 4.42 1.42 -18.09
C PHE A 200 4.88 0.45 -17.01
N PHE A 201 3.95 -0.21 -16.31
CA PHE A 201 4.36 -0.95 -15.12
C PHE A 201 4.81 -2.39 -15.39
N SER A 202 4.33 -3.05 -16.46
CA SER A 202 4.71 -4.42 -16.79
C SER A 202 5.95 -4.50 -17.69
N VAL A 203 6.16 -3.51 -18.57
CA VAL A 203 7.26 -3.50 -19.54
C VAL A 203 8.32 -2.47 -19.16
N GLU A 204 7.98 -1.18 -19.06
CA GLU A 204 8.97 -0.14 -18.76
C GLU A 204 9.56 -0.29 -17.35
N GLN A 205 8.75 -0.71 -16.37
CA GLN A 205 9.20 -0.91 -15.00
C GLN A 205 9.49 -2.38 -14.67
N GLY A 206 8.78 -3.33 -15.28
CA GLY A 206 8.85 -4.75 -14.96
C GLY A 206 8.06 -5.15 -13.71
N LEU A 207 7.41 -6.32 -13.74
CA LEU A 207 6.74 -6.90 -12.57
C LEU A 207 7.73 -7.34 -11.50
N ARG A 208 7.30 -7.35 -10.23
CA ARG A 208 8.18 -7.61 -9.08
C ARG A 208 7.88 -8.97 -8.44
N VAL A 209 8.91 -9.64 -7.94
CA VAL A 209 8.75 -10.90 -7.21
C VAL A 209 8.26 -10.59 -5.79
N PRO A 210 7.25 -11.32 -5.26
CA PRO A 210 6.75 -11.08 -3.91
C PRO A 210 7.63 -11.78 -2.87
N ILE A 211 8.88 -11.34 -2.74
CA ILE A 211 9.79 -11.81 -1.69
C ILE A 211 9.38 -11.21 -0.34
N ASN A 212 9.45 -12.03 0.70
CA ASN A 212 9.38 -11.67 2.11
C ASN A 212 10.66 -12.16 2.79
N ALA A 213 11.13 -11.42 3.78
CA ALA A 213 12.28 -11.82 4.59
C ALA A 213 12.07 -11.43 6.04
N GLU A 214 12.36 -12.36 6.93
CA GLU A 214 12.19 -12.23 8.37
C GLU A 214 13.42 -12.77 9.10
N ILE A 215 13.75 -12.14 10.22
CA ILE A 215 14.77 -12.61 11.15
C ILE A 215 14.14 -12.94 12.49
N SER A 216 14.55 -14.03 13.12
CA SER A 216 14.06 -14.42 14.44
C SER A 216 14.57 -13.50 15.55
N ASN A 217 13.99 -13.64 16.73
CA ASN A 217 14.70 -13.25 17.95
C ASN A 217 15.98 -14.08 18.07
N GLY A 218 17.02 -13.46 18.63
CA GLY A 218 18.29 -14.15 18.87
C GLY A 218 18.13 -15.20 19.97
N VAL A 219 18.62 -16.41 19.72
CA VAL A 219 18.70 -17.47 20.72
C VAL A 219 20.07 -17.37 21.40
N ILE A 220 20.06 -17.02 22.68
CA ILE A 220 21.28 -16.82 23.49
C ILE A 220 21.87 -18.19 23.84
N GLY A 221 23.13 -18.40 23.47
CA GLY A 221 23.99 -19.48 23.93
C GLY A 221 24.99 -18.99 24.99
N GLU A 222 25.98 -19.83 25.33
CA GLU A 222 26.95 -19.53 26.40
C GLU A 222 27.79 -18.28 26.09
N ASN A 223 28.32 -18.16 24.86
CA ASN A 223 29.14 -17.02 24.41
C ASN A 223 28.73 -16.48 23.03
N SER A 224 27.56 -16.88 22.53
CA SER A 224 27.09 -16.53 21.19
C SER A 224 25.58 -16.34 21.14
N VAL A 225 25.09 -15.71 20.08
CA VAL A 225 23.66 -15.55 19.78
C VAL A 225 23.39 -16.07 18.39
N THR A 226 22.41 -16.96 18.26
CA THR A 226 22.01 -17.50 16.96
C THR A 226 20.76 -16.81 16.45
N TYR A 227 20.82 -16.27 15.24
CA TYR A 227 19.68 -15.74 14.51
C TYR A 227 19.27 -16.68 13.39
N THR A 228 17.97 -16.86 13.20
CA THR A 228 17.40 -17.59 12.07
C THR A 228 16.82 -16.58 11.07
N ILE A 229 17.21 -16.70 9.81
CA ILE A 229 16.70 -15.86 8.73
C ILE A 229 15.86 -16.75 7.83
N THR A 230 14.65 -16.30 7.50
CA THR A 230 13.77 -16.95 6.54
C THR A 230 13.47 -16.01 5.39
N VAL A 231 13.79 -16.44 4.17
CA VAL A 231 13.41 -15.77 2.93
C VAL A 231 12.38 -16.63 2.23
N SER A 232 11.26 -16.04 1.82
CA SER A 232 10.17 -16.74 1.16
C SER A 232 9.67 -15.96 -0.05
N ASN A 233 9.15 -16.69 -1.03
CA ASN A 233 8.43 -16.11 -2.16
C ASN A 233 6.94 -16.42 -2.00
N THR A 234 6.12 -15.39 -1.77
CA THR A 234 4.68 -15.57 -1.53
C THR A 234 3.86 -15.62 -2.82
N GLY A 235 4.50 -15.84 -3.97
CA GLY A 235 3.83 -15.98 -5.26
C GLY A 235 2.90 -17.18 -5.31
N ARG A 236 1.91 -17.12 -6.19
CA ARG A 236 0.97 -18.21 -6.45
C ARG A 236 1.67 -19.37 -7.18
N PRO A 237 1.57 -20.62 -6.73
CA PRO A 237 2.17 -21.77 -7.40
C PRO A 237 1.84 -21.83 -8.89
N GLY A 238 2.84 -22.09 -9.74
CA GLY A 238 2.70 -22.22 -11.18
C GLY A 238 2.34 -20.93 -11.94
N LYS A 239 2.19 -19.79 -11.27
CA LYS A 239 1.86 -18.50 -11.90
C LYS A 239 2.80 -17.37 -11.50
N GLY A 240 3.17 -17.29 -10.23
CA GLY A 240 4.01 -16.22 -9.69
C GLY A 240 5.42 -16.23 -10.26
N LEU A 241 6.04 -15.06 -10.25
CA LEU A 241 7.43 -14.89 -10.65
C LEU A 241 8.38 -15.61 -9.69
N THR A 242 9.49 -16.06 -10.26
CA THR A 242 10.62 -16.63 -9.52
C THR A 242 11.70 -15.57 -9.38
N ALA A 243 12.29 -15.44 -8.19
CA ALA A 243 13.51 -14.65 -8.02
C ALA A 243 14.74 -15.52 -8.32
N GLU A 244 15.75 -14.93 -8.95
CA GLU A 244 17.07 -15.55 -9.17
C GLU A 244 18.18 -14.60 -8.73
N TYR A 245 19.31 -15.20 -8.33
CA TYR A 245 20.51 -14.48 -7.83
C TYR A 245 20.14 -13.56 -6.67
N ILE A 246 19.59 -14.15 -5.62
CA ILE A 246 19.13 -13.42 -4.45
C ILE A 246 20.32 -13.27 -3.51
N THR A 247 20.60 -12.05 -3.09
CA THR A 247 21.59 -11.74 -2.05
C THR A 247 20.87 -11.31 -0.78
N VAL A 248 21.22 -11.92 0.35
CA VAL A 248 20.80 -11.51 1.68
C VAL A 248 21.99 -10.89 2.40
N THR A 249 21.85 -9.62 2.78
CA THR A 249 22.90 -8.86 3.43
C THR A 249 22.49 -8.57 4.86
N LEU A 250 23.32 -9.00 5.81
CA LEU A 250 23.12 -8.84 7.26
C LEU A 250 24.22 -7.92 7.82
N PRO A 251 23.95 -6.61 7.92
CA PRO A 251 24.88 -5.66 8.51
C PRO A 251 25.27 -6.08 9.93
N LEU A 252 26.57 -6.11 10.20
CA LEU A 252 27.12 -6.35 11.52
C LEU A 252 27.33 -5.03 12.24
N LEU A 253 27.24 -5.04 13.57
CA LEU A 253 27.51 -3.83 14.35
C LEU A 253 28.94 -3.35 14.11
N ARG A 254 29.08 -2.03 14.07
CA ARG A 254 30.36 -1.34 13.94
C ARG A 254 30.80 -0.88 15.32
N GLY A 255 32.06 -1.14 15.67
CA GLY A 255 32.71 -0.49 16.80
C GLY A 255 32.79 1.02 16.63
N ARG A 256 33.04 1.74 17.72
CA ARG A 256 33.32 3.19 17.60
C ARG A 256 34.67 3.42 16.95
N ASP A 257 35.59 2.47 17.14
CA ASP A 257 36.88 2.40 16.48
C ASP A 257 36.78 1.56 15.19
N PRO A 258 37.28 2.03 14.04
CA PRO A 258 37.37 1.24 12.80
C PRO A 258 38.10 -0.11 12.92
N GLU A 259 39.00 -0.29 13.89
CA GLU A 259 39.75 -1.53 14.13
C GLU A 259 39.04 -2.48 15.11
N GLU A 260 37.99 -2.02 15.78
CA GLU A 260 37.27 -2.81 16.78
C GLU A 260 36.32 -3.82 16.11
N VAL A 261 36.68 -5.09 16.20
CA VAL A 261 35.80 -6.20 15.81
C VAL A 261 34.76 -6.41 16.91
N THR A 262 33.59 -5.78 16.74
CA THR A 262 32.50 -5.92 17.72
C THR A 262 31.65 -7.16 17.52
N THR A 263 31.61 -7.72 16.31
CA THR A 263 30.78 -8.89 15.97
C THR A 263 31.59 -9.88 15.16
N VAL A 264 31.62 -11.13 15.60
CA VAL A 264 32.28 -12.24 14.90
C VAL A 264 31.23 -13.23 14.43
N VAL A 265 31.35 -13.71 13.19
CA VAL A 265 30.51 -14.80 12.67
C VAL A 265 31.19 -16.12 13.01
N GLU A 266 30.62 -16.86 13.94
CA GLU A 266 31.19 -18.12 14.44
C GLU A 266 30.84 -19.31 13.53
N ALA A 267 29.59 -19.37 13.10
CA ALA A 267 29.09 -20.45 12.26
C ALA A 267 27.84 -20.03 11.49
N THR A 268 27.58 -20.72 10.39
CA THR A 268 26.34 -20.60 9.63
C THR A 268 25.80 -22.00 9.27
N THR A 269 24.49 -22.13 9.12
CA THR A 269 23.83 -23.36 8.62
C THR A 269 22.78 -23.01 7.58
N GLY A 270 22.35 -23.99 6.77
CA GLY A 270 21.37 -23.78 5.70
C GLY A 270 21.97 -23.42 4.33
N GLY A 271 23.30 -23.22 4.26
CA GLY A 271 24.05 -23.00 3.03
C GLY A 271 23.99 -21.56 2.51
N GLY A 272 24.75 -21.28 1.44
CA GLY A 272 24.73 -20.00 0.74
C GLY A 272 25.59 -18.88 1.35
N TYR A 273 26.23 -19.08 2.51
CA TYR A 273 27.11 -18.07 3.09
C TYR A 273 28.33 -17.79 2.19
N THR A 274 28.55 -16.52 1.84
CA THR A 274 29.64 -16.08 0.94
C THR A 274 30.70 -15.25 1.64
N GLY A 275 30.62 -15.08 2.96
CA GLY A 275 31.60 -14.38 3.77
C GLY A 275 31.12 -13.02 4.28
N ILE A 276 32.09 -12.19 4.67
CA ILE A 276 31.87 -10.82 5.15
C ILE A 276 32.34 -9.84 4.07
N HIS A 277 31.45 -8.91 3.72
CA HIS A 277 31.72 -7.88 2.71
C HIS A 277 31.42 -6.49 3.27
N ARG A 278 31.96 -5.46 2.63
CA ARG A 278 31.63 -4.08 2.95
C ARG A 278 30.26 -3.76 2.35
N ASP A 279 29.27 -3.45 3.19
CA ASP A 279 27.95 -3.01 2.74
C ASP A 279 27.98 -1.50 2.48
N PRO A 280 27.76 -1.05 1.22
CA PRO A 280 27.69 0.37 0.90
C PRO A 280 26.43 1.05 1.45
N ILE A 281 25.35 0.30 1.76
CA ILE A 281 24.07 0.85 2.23
C ILE A 281 24.20 1.30 3.69
N THR A 282 24.70 0.43 4.57
CA THR A 282 24.90 0.74 5.99
C THR A 282 26.27 1.32 6.29
N ASN A 283 27.21 1.25 5.34
CA ASN A 283 28.61 1.59 5.53
C ASN A 283 29.26 0.80 6.69
N THR A 284 28.87 -0.47 6.84
CA THR A 284 29.42 -1.43 7.81
C THR A 284 29.90 -2.70 7.11
N ASN A 285 30.58 -3.57 7.84
CA ASN A 285 30.76 -4.95 7.39
C ASN A 285 29.41 -5.68 7.49
N ALA A 286 29.15 -6.60 6.57
CA ALA A 286 27.93 -7.38 6.53
C ALA A 286 28.24 -8.84 6.18
N ALA A 287 27.56 -9.76 6.87
CA ALA A 287 27.54 -11.15 6.47
C ALA A 287 26.59 -11.31 5.27
N GLU A 288 27.04 -12.02 4.24
CA GLU A 288 26.28 -12.19 3.00
C GLU A 288 25.93 -13.65 2.73
N PHE A 289 24.72 -13.86 2.23
CA PHE A 289 24.22 -15.17 1.80
C PHE A 289 23.63 -15.06 0.39
N GLU A 290 23.83 -16.10 -0.41
CA GLU A 290 23.26 -16.22 -1.75
C GLU A 290 22.23 -17.35 -1.83
N ILE A 291 21.11 -17.05 -2.48
CA ILE A 291 20.10 -18.04 -2.87
C ILE A 291 20.01 -17.99 -4.41
N PRO A 292 20.44 -19.04 -5.13
CA PRO A 292 20.46 -19.01 -6.58
C PRO A 292 19.09 -18.78 -7.22
N LYS A 293 18.04 -19.37 -6.63
CA LYS A 293 16.67 -19.32 -7.13
C LYS A 293 15.66 -19.55 -6.01
N LEU A 294 14.54 -18.82 -6.06
CA LEU A 294 13.41 -19.00 -5.15
C LEU A 294 12.07 -18.84 -5.89
N GLY A 295 11.45 -19.97 -6.22
CA GLY A 295 10.17 -20.06 -6.91
C GLY A 295 8.96 -19.77 -6.01
N PRO A 296 7.75 -19.63 -6.58
CA PRO A 296 6.53 -19.38 -5.82
C PRO A 296 6.27 -20.40 -4.70
N GLN A 297 5.91 -19.93 -3.51
CA GLN A 297 5.74 -20.69 -2.26
C GLN A 297 7.00 -21.38 -1.72
N GLU A 298 8.16 -21.23 -2.37
CA GLU A 298 9.41 -21.73 -1.82
C GLU A 298 9.89 -20.85 -0.68
N LYS A 299 10.59 -21.48 0.27
CA LYS A 299 11.29 -20.83 1.35
C LYS A 299 12.70 -21.36 1.48
N ARG A 300 13.59 -20.49 1.98
CA ARG A 300 14.94 -20.82 2.41
C ARG A 300 15.15 -20.29 3.81
N THR A 301 15.74 -21.12 4.64
CA THR A 301 16.05 -20.80 6.02
C THR A 301 17.51 -21.11 6.27
N PHE A 302 18.20 -20.16 6.89
CA PHE A 302 19.59 -20.31 7.31
C PHE A 302 19.78 -19.67 8.68
N THR A 303 20.85 -20.07 9.36
CA THR A 303 21.21 -19.49 10.65
C THR A 303 22.56 -18.83 10.59
N ILE A 304 22.73 -17.80 11.42
CA ILE A 304 24.00 -17.14 11.68
C ILE A 304 24.23 -17.07 13.18
N MET A 305 25.35 -17.61 13.63
CA MET A 305 25.78 -17.56 15.03
C MET A 305 26.81 -16.45 15.16
N LEU A 306 26.51 -15.48 16.02
CA LEU A 306 27.33 -14.30 16.25
C LEU A 306 27.92 -14.32 17.67
N SER A 307 29.16 -13.87 17.83
CA SER A 307 29.78 -13.62 19.15
C SER A 307 30.37 -12.20 19.20
N GLY A 308 30.92 -11.83 20.36
CA GLY A 308 31.44 -10.48 20.63
C GLY A 308 30.38 -9.51 21.13
N MET A 309 30.79 -8.26 21.43
CA MET A 309 29.94 -7.26 22.06
C MET A 309 28.68 -6.89 21.25
N GLY A 310 28.74 -7.03 19.93
CA GLY A 310 27.65 -6.74 19.01
C GLY A 310 26.66 -7.90 18.83
N ALA A 311 26.97 -9.11 19.31
CA ALA A 311 26.09 -10.26 19.14
C ALA A 311 24.72 -10.07 19.80
N ASN A 312 24.67 -9.42 20.98
CA ASN A 312 23.43 -9.18 21.73
C ASN A 312 22.63 -7.98 21.21
N SER A 313 23.25 -7.02 20.53
CA SER A 313 22.54 -5.86 19.99
C SER A 313 21.80 -6.17 18.68
N GLY A 314 21.99 -7.38 18.16
CA GLY A 314 21.28 -7.95 17.02
C GLY A 314 21.69 -7.36 15.67
N ILE A 315 21.01 -7.81 14.62
CA ILE A 315 21.33 -7.42 13.24
C ILE A 315 20.55 -6.15 12.87
N PRO A 316 21.22 -4.99 12.67
CA PRO A 316 20.56 -3.79 12.19
C PRO A 316 20.08 -3.96 10.74
N ARG A 317 18.77 -3.73 10.52
CA ARG A 317 18.08 -3.60 9.21
C ARG A 317 18.77 -4.33 8.04
N GLY A 318 18.78 -5.66 8.07
CA GLY A 318 19.25 -6.46 6.94
C GLY A 318 18.41 -6.24 5.67
N THR A 319 18.95 -6.61 4.52
CA THR A 319 18.29 -6.45 3.23
C THR A 319 18.32 -7.72 2.40
N VAL A 320 17.36 -7.86 1.49
CA VAL A 320 17.33 -8.91 0.46
C VAL A 320 17.16 -8.24 -0.89
N ARG A 321 18.07 -8.53 -1.83
CA ARG A 321 18.01 -8.10 -3.23
C ARG A 321 17.98 -9.29 -4.18
N TRP A 322 17.49 -9.11 -5.39
CA TRP A 322 17.55 -10.13 -6.44
C TRP A 322 17.75 -9.51 -7.82
N GLU A 323 18.46 -10.21 -8.70
CA GLU A 323 18.79 -9.69 -10.03
C GLU A 323 17.77 -10.03 -11.11
N ARG A 324 16.98 -11.10 -10.94
CA ARG A 324 15.94 -11.48 -11.91
C ARG A 324 14.58 -11.71 -11.28
N PRO A 325 13.50 -11.38 -12.02
CA PRO A 325 13.48 -10.71 -13.32
C PRO A 325 14.01 -9.27 -13.23
N LYS A 326 14.71 -8.81 -14.28
CA LYS A 326 15.28 -7.46 -14.32
C LYS A 326 14.16 -6.43 -14.38
N LEU A 327 14.29 -5.37 -13.59
CA LEU A 327 13.41 -4.21 -13.72
C LEU A 327 13.77 -3.43 -14.98
N GLY A 328 12.78 -2.98 -15.72
CA GLY A 328 12.98 -2.18 -16.94
C GLY A 328 13.60 -0.81 -16.65
N SER A 329 13.53 -0.34 -15.40
CA SER A 329 14.21 0.88 -14.94
C SER A 329 15.73 0.74 -14.80
N GLY A 330 16.28 -0.46 -14.95
CA GLY A 330 17.70 -0.76 -14.70
C GLY A 330 18.08 -0.85 -13.22
N GLY A 331 17.14 -0.61 -12.30
CA GLY A 331 17.33 -0.81 -10.87
C GLY A 331 17.31 -2.28 -10.45
N THR A 332 17.79 -2.56 -9.24
CA THR A 332 17.66 -3.87 -8.59
C THR A 332 16.55 -3.80 -7.56
N ASP A 333 15.71 -4.83 -7.49
CA ASP A 333 14.71 -4.93 -6.45
C ASP A 333 15.37 -5.24 -5.10
N LEU A 334 14.88 -4.57 -4.04
CA LEU A 334 15.37 -4.74 -2.68
C LEU A 334 14.23 -4.60 -1.66
N ILE A 335 14.26 -5.42 -0.62
CA ILE A 335 13.41 -5.30 0.57
C ILE A 335 14.25 -5.28 1.85
N ALA A 336 13.71 -4.70 2.92
CA ALA A 336 14.25 -4.86 4.26
C ALA A 336 13.82 -6.19 4.87
N ILE A 337 14.67 -6.78 5.69
CA ILE A 337 14.35 -7.93 6.53
C ILE A 337 13.57 -7.44 7.75
N THR A 338 12.41 -8.04 7.98
CA THR A 338 11.53 -7.66 9.09
C THR A 338 12.03 -8.29 10.39
N THR A 339 12.13 -7.48 11.45
CA THR A 339 12.42 -7.94 12.82
C THR A 339 11.11 -8.17 13.58
N PRO A 340 11.05 -9.11 14.55
CA PRO A 340 9.86 -9.31 15.37
C PRO A 340 9.55 -8.04 16.16
N LEU A 341 8.26 -7.75 16.36
CA LEU A 341 7.80 -6.62 17.18
C LEU A 341 8.25 -6.85 18.64
N GLY A 342 8.99 -5.89 19.22
CA GLY A 342 9.45 -5.96 20.62
C GLY A 342 10.92 -5.58 20.88
N ARG A 343 11.54 -4.74 20.03
CA ARG A 343 12.84 -4.11 20.32
C ARG A 343 12.66 -2.63 20.67
#